data_AF-A0A1H0WQS0-F1
#
_entry.id   AF-A0A1H0WQS0-F1
#
_cell.length_a   1.000
_cell.length_b   1.000
_cell.length_c   1.000
_cell.angle_alpha   90.00
_cell.angle_beta   90.00
_cell.angle_gamma   90.00
#
_symmetry.space_group_name_H-M   'P 1'
#
loop_
_entity.id
_entity.type
_entity.pdbx_description
1 polymer ?
#
loop_
_entity_poly.entity_id
_entity_poly.type
_entity_poly.pdbx_seq_one_letter_code
_entity_poly.pdbx_strand_id
1 'polypeptide(L)'
;MTVLLLAGLLAACQQAPPPAAPPPPPAPSSTQNGYGATERAFVELAIATDEQALELLGPTGRAELRENRNTELAALRTLLDAPYVNHHAGHDMPGMPTDAEIQLASTDPDAREQFVRAHLTESLEVIRSARQAITHPPTAEVVALMERHRTAELAAG
;
A
#
# COMPACT_ATOMS: atom_id res chain seq x y z
N MET A 1 31.31 5.43 -81.98
CA MET A 1 30.16 4.51 -82.17
C MET A 1 30.33 3.36 -81.19
N THR A 2 29.58 3.34 -80.07
CA THR A 2 28.38 2.50 -79.85
C THR A 2 28.82 1.14 -79.24
N VAL A 3 28.36 0.59 -78.10
CA VAL A 3 27.34 0.85 -77.07
C VAL A 3 27.62 -0.10 -75.87
N LEU A 4 27.11 0.26 -74.68
CA LEU A 4 27.02 -0.53 -73.44
C LEU A 4 26.40 -1.93 -73.59
N LEU A 5 26.69 -2.87 -72.66
CA LEU A 5 25.68 -3.44 -71.75
C LEU A 5 26.28 -4.47 -70.75
N LEU A 6 26.26 -4.07 -69.48
CA LEU A 6 26.38 -4.92 -68.28
C LEU A 6 25.00 -5.54 -67.98
N ALA A 7 24.96 -6.85 -67.76
CA ALA A 7 23.90 -7.56 -67.04
C ALA A 7 24.53 -8.86 -66.52
N GLY A 8 24.38 -9.31 -65.28
CA GLY A 8 23.54 -8.93 -64.15
C GLY A 8 23.37 -10.19 -63.30
N LEU A 9 23.28 -10.07 -61.98
CA LEU A 9 22.61 -10.99 -61.05
C LEU A 9 22.83 -10.46 -59.63
N LEU A 10 22.02 -9.46 -59.28
CA LEU A 10 21.86 -8.96 -57.92
C LEU A 10 21.05 -9.99 -57.13
N ALA A 11 21.67 -10.54 -56.07
CA ALA A 11 20.97 -11.31 -55.06
C ALA A 11 20.01 -10.39 -54.29
N ALA A 12 18.72 -10.70 -54.36
CA ALA A 12 17.67 -10.01 -53.64
C ALA A 12 17.66 -10.45 -52.17
N CYS A 13 18.22 -9.64 -51.28
CA CYS A 13 17.94 -9.74 -49.84
C CYS A 13 16.61 -9.04 -49.58
N GLN A 14 15.55 -9.83 -49.44
CA GLN A 14 14.26 -9.33 -48.95
C GLN A 14 14.40 -9.07 -47.43
N GLN A 15 14.47 -7.81 -47.04
CA GLN A 15 14.39 -7.38 -45.64
C GLN A 15 13.00 -7.72 -45.10
N ALA A 16 12.92 -8.57 -44.07
CA ALA A 16 11.67 -8.78 -43.34
C ALA A 16 11.22 -7.47 -42.69
N PRO A 17 9.91 -7.15 -42.69
CA PRO A 17 9.39 -5.97 -42.03
C PRO A 17 9.68 -6.03 -40.51
N PRO A 18 9.95 -4.88 -39.86
CA PRO A 18 10.23 -4.83 -38.44
C PRO A 18 9.02 -5.35 -37.63
N PRO A 19 9.26 -6.01 -36.48
CA PRO A 19 8.18 -6.48 -35.62
C PRO A 19 7.31 -5.31 -35.15
N ALA A 20 6.00 -5.50 -35.17
CA ALA A 20 5.04 -4.53 -34.70
C ALA A 20 5.28 -4.22 -33.21
N ALA A 21 5.17 -2.94 -32.84
CA ALA A 21 5.29 -2.52 -31.45
C ALA A 21 4.21 -3.20 -30.58
N PRO A 22 4.53 -3.56 -29.32
CA PRO A 22 3.54 -4.10 -28.40
C PRO A 22 2.44 -3.07 -28.15
N PRO A 23 1.18 -3.52 -27.91
CA PRO A 23 0.09 -2.60 -27.59
C PRO A 23 0.42 -1.82 -26.30
N PRO A 24 -0.05 -0.57 -26.18
CA PRO A 24 0.09 0.18 -24.94
C PRO A 24 -0.61 -0.56 -23.79
N PRO A 25 -0.10 -0.42 -22.54
CA PRO A 25 -0.76 -1.01 -21.38
C PRO A 25 -2.20 -0.49 -21.28
N PRO A 26 -3.14 -1.28 -20.77
CA PRO A 26 -4.51 -0.84 -20.57
C PRO A 26 -4.51 0.41 -19.68
N ALA A 27 -5.27 1.43 -20.09
CA ALA A 27 -5.48 2.62 -19.27
C ALA A 27 -6.10 2.18 -17.93
N PRO A 28 -5.71 2.81 -16.80
CA PRO A 28 -6.34 2.53 -15.52
C PRO A 28 -7.85 2.76 -15.69
N SER A 29 -8.64 1.75 -15.34
CA SER A 29 -10.10 1.88 -15.35
C SER A 29 -10.46 2.97 -14.35
N SER A 30 -10.98 4.09 -14.83
CA SER A 30 -11.51 5.15 -13.98
C SER A 30 -12.68 4.55 -13.20
N THR A 31 -12.44 4.25 -11.94
CA THR A 31 -13.49 3.75 -11.04
C THR A 31 -14.54 4.84 -10.84
N GLN A 32 -15.81 4.41 -10.75
CA GLN A 32 -16.88 5.34 -10.41
C GLN A 32 -16.54 6.01 -9.08
N ASN A 33 -16.53 7.35 -9.08
CA ASN A 33 -16.27 8.21 -7.92
C ASN A 33 -14.80 8.31 -7.45
N GLY A 34 -13.83 7.74 -8.17
CA GLY A 34 -12.40 7.94 -7.89
C GLY A 34 -11.80 7.01 -6.83
N TYR A 35 -12.56 6.04 -6.31
CA TYR A 35 -12.03 4.97 -5.44
C TYR A 35 -11.35 3.90 -6.30
N GLY A 36 -10.03 3.97 -6.48
CA GLY A 36 -9.26 3.11 -7.39
C GLY A 36 -8.47 2.01 -6.70
N ALA A 37 -7.59 1.36 -7.47
CA ALA A 37 -6.71 0.30 -6.97
C ALA A 37 -5.76 0.80 -5.86
N THR A 38 -5.30 2.05 -5.95
CA THR A 38 -4.45 2.68 -4.93
C THR A 38 -5.22 2.84 -3.62
N GLU A 39 -6.45 3.36 -3.68
CA GLU A 39 -7.31 3.51 -2.51
C GLU A 39 -7.64 2.16 -1.88
N ARG A 40 -7.99 1.16 -2.71
CA ARG A 40 -8.26 -0.21 -2.25
C ARG A 40 -7.05 -0.79 -1.53
N ALA A 41 -5.88 -0.73 -2.14
CA ALA A 41 -4.65 -1.27 -1.56
C ALA A 41 -4.29 -0.58 -0.24
N PHE A 42 -4.44 0.76 -0.16
CA PHE A 42 -4.25 1.48 1.09
C PHE A 42 -5.23 1.05 2.17
N VAL A 43 -6.53 0.95 1.86
CA VAL A 43 -7.56 0.57 2.83
C VAL A 43 -7.31 -0.84 3.36
N GLU A 44 -7.00 -1.81 2.49
CA GLU A 44 -6.71 -3.18 2.90
C GLU A 44 -5.45 -3.30 3.77
N LEU A 45 -4.38 -2.59 3.39
CA LEU A 45 -3.15 -2.54 4.17
C LEU A 45 -3.39 -1.89 5.53
N ALA A 46 -4.07 -0.75 5.56
CA ALA A 46 -4.37 -0.01 6.79
C ALA A 46 -5.22 -0.83 7.77
N ILE A 47 -6.22 -1.58 7.26
CA ILE A 47 -7.00 -2.52 8.09
C ILE A 47 -6.07 -3.58 8.68
N ALA A 48 -5.24 -4.22 7.85
CA ALA A 48 -4.34 -5.28 8.31
C ALA A 48 -3.36 -4.79 9.38
N THR A 49 -2.78 -3.59 9.19
CA THR A 49 -1.82 -3.03 10.14
C THR A 49 -2.49 -2.58 11.44
N ASP A 50 -3.70 -2.03 11.40
CA ASP A 50 -4.42 -1.61 12.60
C ASP A 50 -4.96 -2.81 13.40
N GLU A 51 -5.34 -3.90 12.73
CA GLU A 51 -5.68 -5.16 13.39
C GLU A 51 -4.47 -5.74 14.13
N GLN A 52 -3.29 -5.83 13.50
CA GLN A 52 -2.06 -6.26 14.17
C GLN A 52 -1.63 -5.31 15.29
N ALA A 53 -1.84 -4.00 15.14
CA ALA A 53 -1.56 -3.04 16.20
C ALA A 53 -2.42 -3.29 17.45
N LEU A 54 -3.68 -3.67 17.29
CA LEU A 54 -4.55 -4.03 18.41
C LEU A 54 -4.06 -5.29 19.14
N GLU A 55 -3.51 -6.26 18.42
CA GLU A 55 -2.87 -7.44 19.00
C GLU A 55 -1.61 -7.06 19.78
N LEU A 56 -0.73 -6.26 19.18
CA LEU A 56 0.48 -5.75 19.83
C LEU A 56 0.18 -4.97 21.11
N LEU A 57 -0.85 -4.11 21.09
CA LEU A 57 -1.26 -3.33 22.25
C LEU A 57 -1.76 -4.24 23.38
N GLY A 58 -2.43 -5.35 23.06
CA GLY A 58 -3.03 -6.25 24.04
C GLY A 58 -4.05 -5.55 24.95
N PRO A 59 -4.64 -6.25 25.92
CA PRO A 59 -5.70 -5.70 26.78
C PRO A 59 -5.20 -4.61 27.75
N THR A 60 -3.90 -4.60 28.06
CA THR A 60 -3.27 -3.67 29.02
C THR A 60 -2.49 -2.55 28.35
N GLY A 61 -2.50 -2.46 27.02
CA GLY A 61 -1.85 -1.38 26.28
C GLY A 61 -2.52 -0.02 26.46
N ARG A 62 -1.96 1.01 25.85
CA ARG A 62 -2.47 2.39 25.90
C ARG A 62 -3.92 2.43 25.37
N ALA A 63 -4.88 2.65 26.27
CA ALA A 63 -6.31 2.60 25.95
C ALA A 63 -6.71 3.58 24.83
N GLU A 64 -6.09 4.76 24.82
CA GLU A 64 -6.31 5.78 23.77
C GLU A 64 -5.87 5.30 22.39
N LEU A 65 -4.71 4.64 22.27
CA LEU A 65 -4.24 4.08 20.99
C LEU A 65 -5.21 3.01 20.49
N ARG A 66 -5.68 2.14 21.39
CA ARG A 66 -6.68 1.11 21.06
C ARG A 66 -7.98 1.74 20.55
N GLU A 67 -8.45 2.80 21.19
CA GLU A 67 -9.66 3.52 20.76
C GLU A 67 -9.48 4.16 19.38
N ASN A 68 -8.32 4.76 19.13
CA ASN A 68 -7.99 5.32 17.83
C ASN A 68 -7.95 4.24 16.72
N ARG A 69 -7.34 3.07 17.00
CA ARG A 69 -7.36 1.90 16.09
C ARG A 69 -8.79 1.45 15.78
N ASN A 70 -9.64 1.32 16.80
CA ASN A 70 -11.03 0.91 16.58
C ASN A 70 -11.81 1.93 15.76
N THR A 71 -11.63 3.23 16.03
CA THR A 71 -12.26 4.32 15.28
C THR A 71 -11.87 4.28 13.81
N GLU A 72 -10.60 4.07 13.52
CA GLU A 72 -10.11 4.02 12.14
C GLU A 72 -10.51 2.75 11.42
N LEU A 73 -10.47 1.59 12.08
CA LEU A 73 -10.97 0.34 11.51
C LEU A 73 -12.45 0.46 11.13
N ALA A 74 -13.26 1.11 11.96
CA ALA A 74 -14.65 1.38 11.62
C ALA A 74 -14.76 2.24 10.35
N ALA A 75 -13.98 3.33 10.25
CA ALA A 75 -13.98 4.20 9.08
C ALA A 75 -13.48 3.48 7.81
N LEU A 76 -12.36 2.78 7.89
CA LEU A 76 -11.75 2.02 6.79
C LEU A 76 -12.70 0.95 6.26
N ARG A 77 -13.37 0.21 7.14
CA ARG A 77 -14.32 -0.84 6.73
C ARG A 77 -15.53 -0.28 5.97
N THR A 78 -15.90 0.98 6.18
CA THR A 78 -16.97 1.63 5.38
C THR A 78 -16.55 1.93 3.94
N LEU A 79 -15.23 1.97 3.66
CA LEU A 79 -14.69 2.26 2.33
C LEU A 79 -14.56 1.03 1.44
N LEU A 80 -14.70 -0.18 1.99
CA LEU A 80 -14.58 -1.42 1.22
C LEU A 80 -15.77 -1.58 0.26
N ASP A 81 -15.46 -1.78 -1.02
CA ASP A 81 -16.40 -2.03 -2.13
C ASP A 81 -16.60 -3.52 -2.43
N ALA A 82 -15.83 -4.38 -1.77
CA ALA A 82 -15.84 -5.83 -1.88
C ALA A 82 -15.41 -6.45 -0.54
N PRO A 83 -15.74 -7.73 -0.27
CA PRO A 83 -15.31 -8.42 0.95
C PRO A 83 -13.81 -8.26 1.21
N TYR A 84 -13.46 -8.08 2.48
CA TYR A 84 -12.08 -7.99 2.93
C TYR A 84 -11.48 -9.38 3.13
N VAL A 85 -10.24 -9.56 2.65
CA VAL A 85 -9.38 -10.69 2.96
C VAL A 85 -8.02 -10.11 3.33
N ASN A 86 -7.49 -10.48 4.50
CA ASN A 86 -6.17 -10.03 4.90
C ASN A 86 -5.08 -10.80 4.11
N HIS A 87 -4.69 -10.26 2.96
CA HIS A 87 -3.60 -10.79 2.14
C HIS A 87 -2.21 -10.57 2.75
N HIS A 88 -2.12 -9.85 3.87
CA HIS A 88 -0.89 -9.54 4.57
C HIS A 88 -0.68 -10.40 5.82
N ALA A 89 -1.65 -11.24 6.19
CA ALA A 89 -1.56 -12.08 7.37
C ALA A 89 -0.33 -13.02 7.30
N GLY A 90 0.48 -13.00 8.36
CA GLY A 90 1.70 -13.81 8.46
C GLY A 90 2.88 -13.32 7.62
N HIS A 91 2.77 -12.18 6.93
CA HIS A 91 3.91 -11.55 6.26
C HIS A 91 4.66 -10.61 7.21
N ASP A 92 5.98 -10.77 7.28
CA ASP A 92 6.87 -9.82 7.95
C ASP A 92 7.06 -8.60 7.05
N MET A 93 6.45 -7.48 7.42
CA MET A 93 6.48 -6.22 6.67
C MET A 93 6.84 -5.07 7.61
N PRO A 94 7.63 -4.07 7.15
CA PRO A 94 7.89 -2.88 7.94
C PRO A 94 6.60 -2.24 8.47
N GLY A 95 6.58 -1.98 9.77
CA GLY A 95 5.42 -1.42 10.46
C GLY A 95 4.31 -2.41 10.81
N MET A 96 4.41 -3.69 10.45
CA MET A 96 3.48 -4.73 10.91
C MET A 96 4.15 -5.57 12.01
N PRO A 97 3.67 -5.53 13.26
CA PRO A 97 4.20 -6.37 14.32
C PRO A 97 4.12 -7.86 13.95
N THR A 98 5.23 -8.56 14.09
CA THR A 98 5.30 -10.02 13.89
C THR A 98 4.71 -10.77 15.08
N ASP A 99 4.31 -12.03 14.88
CA ASP A 99 3.81 -12.89 15.96
C ASP A 99 4.81 -13.03 17.13
N ALA A 100 6.12 -13.05 16.81
CA ALA A 100 7.17 -13.12 17.81
C ALA A 100 7.27 -11.83 18.65
N GLU A 101 7.14 -10.68 18.00
CA GLU A 101 7.11 -9.37 18.68
C GLU A 101 5.86 -9.21 19.55
N ILE A 102 4.68 -9.62 19.04
CA ILE A 102 3.42 -9.63 19.79
C ILE A 102 3.55 -10.55 21.02
N GLN A 103 4.11 -11.75 20.84
CA GLN A 103 4.31 -12.68 21.94
C GLN A 103 5.26 -12.11 23.00
N LEU A 104 6.34 -11.46 22.60
CA LEU A 104 7.27 -10.81 23.55
C LEU A 104 6.59 -9.63 24.28
N ALA A 105 5.91 -8.75 23.54
CA ALA A 105 5.19 -7.59 24.06
C ALA A 105 4.08 -7.95 25.07
N SER A 106 3.56 -9.18 25.01
CA SER A 106 2.59 -9.68 25.99
C SER A 106 3.18 -9.89 27.39
N THR A 107 4.50 -10.10 27.48
CA THR A 107 5.21 -10.36 28.73
C THR A 107 6.22 -9.28 29.10
N ASP A 108 6.61 -8.44 28.15
CA ASP A 108 7.62 -7.41 28.31
C ASP A 108 7.03 -6.03 27.91
N PRO A 109 6.70 -5.17 28.89
CA PRO A 109 6.20 -3.83 28.64
C PRO A 109 7.18 -2.93 27.87
N ASP A 110 8.48 -3.07 28.09
CA ASP A 110 9.47 -2.21 27.41
C ASP A 110 9.59 -2.61 25.94
N ALA A 111 9.59 -3.92 25.65
CA ALA A 111 9.51 -4.42 24.29
C ALA A 111 8.21 -3.95 23.60
N ARG A 112 7.07 -3.98 24.30
CA ARG A 112 5.81 -3.47 23.76
C ARG A 112 5.91 -2.00 23.36
N GLU A 113 6.44 -1.14 24.23
CA GLU A 113 6.59 0.29 23.90
C GLU A 113 7.53 0.50 22.71
N GLN A 114 8.61 -0.27 22.62
CA GLN A 114 9.52 -0.23 21.48
C GLN A 114 8.81 -0.61 20.17
N PHE A 115 8.08 -1.72 20.15
CA PHE A 115 7.38 -2.18 18.96
C PHE A 115 6.21 -1.27 18.58
N VAL A 116 5.50 -0.71 19.56
CA VAL A 116 4.45 0.28 19.31
C VAL A 116 5.05 1.51 18.65
N ARG A 117 6.17 2.04 19.16
CA ARG A 117 6.84 3.18 18.53
C ARG A 117 7.32 2.87 17.11
N ALA A 118 7.88 1.69 16.88
CA ALA A 118 8.30 1.25 15.55
C ALA A 118 7.11 1.19 14.59
N HIS A 119 6.03 0.52 14.99
CA HIS A 119 4.77 0.46 14.23
C HIS A 119 4.22 1.86 13.90
N LEU A 120 4.15 2.76 14.88
CA LEU A 120 3.65 4.11 14.68
C LEU A 120 4.52 4.92 13.72
N THR A 121 5.84 4.75 13.78
CA THR A 121 6.78 5.44 12.89
C THR A 121 6.59 5.01 11.45
N GLU A 122 6.63 3.70 11.20
CA GLU A 122 6.48 3.12 9.86
C GLU A 122 5.08 3.40 9.27
N SER A 123 4.02 3.23 10.07
CA SER A 123 2.65 3.52 9.61
C SER A 123 2.46 4.99 9.25
N LEU A 124 3.09 5.92 9.97
CA LEU A 124 3.03 7.34 9.63
C LEU A 124 3.71 7.64 8.29
N GLU A 125 4.78 6.94 7.93
CA GLU A 125 5.41 7.08 6.60
C GLU A 125 4.47 6.61 5.49
N VAL A 126 3.83 5.45 5.66
CA VAL A 126 2.82 4.94 4.73
C VAL A 126 1.66 5.92 4.59
N ILE A 127 1.14 6.44 5.70
CA ILE A 127 0.04 7.41 5.72
C ILE A 127 0.44 8.71 4.98
N ARG A 128 1.66 9.21 5.17
CA ARG A 128 2.16 10.41 4.47
C ARG A 128 2.33 10.19 2.97
N SER A 129 2.76 9.00 2.56
CA SER A 129 2.79 8.61 1.16
C SER A 129 1.37 8.56 0.58
N ALA A 130 0.45 7.93 1.30
CA ALA A 130 -0.96 7.83 0.95
C ALA A 130 -1.62 9.22 0.82
N ARG A 131 -1.27 10.17 1.68
CA ARG A 131 -1.74 11.56 1.64
C ARG A 131 -1.44 12.26 0.31
N GLN A 132 -0.35 11.89 -0.35
CA GLN A 132 0.07 12.44 -1.64
C GLN A 132 -0.59 11.70 -2.83
N ALA A 133 -0.88 10.41 -2.67
CA ALA A 133 -1.35 9.55 -3.76
C ALA A 133 -2.88 9.43 -3.85
N ILE A 134 -3.58 9.48 -2.72
CA ILE A 134 -5.02 9.24 -2.65
C ILE A 134 -5.80 10.46 -3.11
N THR A 135 -6.75 10.23 -4.03
CA THR A 135 -7.59 11.29 -4.60
C THR A 135 -9.07 11.14 -4.26
N HIS A 136 -9.50 9.94 -3.86
CA HIS A 136 -10.86 9.70 -3.37
C HIS A 136 -11.13 10.49 -2.06
N PRO A 137 -12.09 11.43 -2.03
CA PRO A 137 -12.27 12.32 -0.88
C PRO A 137 -12.59 11.58 0.44
N PRO A 138 -13.51 10.59 0.48
CA PRO A 138 -13.73 9.81 1.71
C PRO A 138 -12.48 9.06 2.20
N THR A 139 -11.66 8.52 1.29
CA THR A 139 -10.40 7.87 1.70
C THR A 139 -9.40 8.90 2.22
N ALA A 140 -9.31 10.07 1.59
CA ALA A 140 -8.43 11.16 2.02
C ALA A 140 -8.79 11.70 3.41
N GLU A 141 -10.07 11.72 3.78
CA GLU A 141 -10.53 12.07 5.12
C GLU A 141 -10.03 11.08 6.18
N VAL A 142 -10.11 9.77 5.88
CA VAL A 142 -9.57 8.73 6.75
C VAL A 142 -8.05 8.85 6.86
N VAL A 143 -7.31 9.01 5.76
CA VAL A 143 -5.85 9.24 5.78
C VAL A 143 -5.49 10.40 6.71
N ALA A 144 -6.20 11.53 6.61
CA ALA A 144 -5.96 12.69 7.46
C ALA A 144 -6.29 12.43 8.94
N LEU A 145 -7.30 11.60 9.24
CA LEU A 145 -7.59 11.13 10.60
C LEU A 145 -6.42 10.31 11.14
N MET A 146 -5.98 9.30 10.38
CA MET A 146 -4.88 8.42 10.77
C MET A 146 -3.59 9.21 11.02
N GLU A 147 -3.28 10.17 10.15
CA GLU A 147 -2.09 11.03 10.27
C GLU A 147 -2.10 11.84 11.58
N ARG A 148 -3.26 12.41 11.95
CA ARG A 148 -3.41 13.14 13.22
C ARG A 148 -3.18 12.22 14.41
N HIS A 149 -3.77 11.03 14.38
CA HIS A 149 -3.59 10.05 15.46
C HIS A 149 -2.12 9.65 15.61
N ARG A 150 -1.44 9.21 14.54
CA ARG A 150 -0.02 8.79 14.63
C ARG A 150 0.89 9.91 15.09
N THR A 151 0.66 11.12 14.59
CA THR A 151 1.45 12.30 15.00
C THR A 151 1.27 12.61 16.48
N ALA A 152 0.04 12.57 16.99
CA ALA A 152 -0.23 12.80 18.41
C ALA A 152 0.32 11.66 19.30
N GLU A 153 0.16 10.41 18.87
CA GLU A 153 0.62 9.22 19.59
C GLU A 153 2.15 9.21 19.74
N LEU A 154 2.89 9.49 18.66
CA LEU A 154 4.36 9.62 18.68
C LEU A 154 4.85 10.81 19.48
N ALA A 155 4.11 11.92 19.50
CA ALA A 155 4.46 13.08 20.32
C ALA A 155 4.24 12.82 21.83
N ALA A 156 3.31 11.91 22.16
CA ALA A 156 2.99 11.55 23.53
C ALA A 156 3.96 10.51 24.15
N GLY A 157 4.82 9.88 23.34
CA GLY A 157 5.84 8.92 23.80
C GLY A 157 5.98 7.73 22.88
#